data_AF-A0A954B5D6-F1
#
_entry.id   AF-A0A954B5D6-F1
#
_cell.length_a   1.000
_cell.length_b   1.000
_cell.length_c   1.000
_cell.angle_alpha   90.00
_cell.angle_beta   90.00
_cell.angle_gamma   90.00
#
_symmetry.space_group_name_H-M   'P 1'
#
loop_
_entity.id
_entity.type
_entity.pdbx_description
1 polymer ?
#
loop_
_entity_poly.entity_id
_entity_poly.type
_entity_poly.pdbx_seq_one_letter_code
_entity_poly.pdbx_strand_id
1 'polypeptide(L)' 'MPYAAPIADMRFALEACADFWSLRQRFPDLDEDTLAAILEGAGALAGETLAPLNRSGDQAGVTLKEGVVTAAPGFQEAYN' A
#
# COMPACT_ATOMS: atom_id res chain seq x y z
N MET A 1 -13.63 -11.56 -1.71
CA MET A 1 -13.84 -10.26 -2.37
C MET A 1 -12.48 -9.66 -2.63
N PRO A 2 -12.23 -9.07 -3.81
CA PRO A 2 -10.99 -8.33 -4.05
C PRO A 2 -10.91 -7.14 -3.08
N TYR A 3 -9.70 -6.81 -2.61
CA TYR A 3 -9.48 -5.61 -1.82
C TYR A 3 -9.55 -4.39 -2.73
N ALA A 4 -10.34 -3.40 -2.34
CA ALA A 4 -10.43 -2.10 -3.00
C ALA A 4 -10.04 -1.02 -1.98
N ALA A 5 -8.98 -0.27 -2.26
CA ALA A 5 -8.54 0.81 -1.40
C ALA A 5 -9.58 1.95 -1.38
N PRO A 6 -9.99 2.47 -0.20
CA PRO A 6 -10.98 3.55 -0.10
C PRO A 6 -10.33 4.91 -0.38
N ILE A 7 -9.83 5.11 -1.60
CA ILE A 7 -9.06 6.30 -2.00
C ILE A 7 -9.84 7.60 -1.77
N ALA A 8 -11.14 7.62 -2.06
CA ALA A 8 -11.98 8.81 -1.87
C ALA A 8 -12.02 9.25 -0.40
N ASP A 9 -12.20 8.30 0.52
CA ASP A 9 -12.23 8.60 1.96
C ASP A 9 -10.86 9.01 2.48
N MET A 10 -9.78 8.37 1.99
CA MET A 10 -8.41 8.75 2.33
C MET A 10 -8.09 10.18 1.87
N ARG A 11 -8.47 10.54 0.64
CA ARG A 11 -8.29 11.90 0.12
C ARG A 11 -9.08 12.90 0.94
N PHE A 12 -10.35 12.61 1.23
CA PHE A 12 -11.17 13.46 2.09
C PHE A 12 -10.54 13.66 3.46
N ALA A 13 -10.07 12.61 4.12
CA ALA A 13 -9.42 12.72 5.42
C ALA A 13 -8.17 13.61 5.39
N LEU A 14 -7.35 13.51 4.34
CA LEU A 14 -6.16 14.34 4.17
C LEU A 14 -6.55 15.82 3.97
N GLU A 15 -7.43 16.08 3.01
CA GLU A 15 -7.76 17.45 2.59
C GLU A 15 -8.68 18.17 3.58
N ALA A 16 -9.71 17.50 4.09
CA ALA A 16 -10.74 18.12 4.92
C ALA A 16 -10.45 18.03 6.43
N CYS A 17 -9.70 17.01 6.88
CA CYS A 17 -9.50 16.77 8.31
C CYS A 17 -8.06 17.04 8.79
N ALA A 18 -7.05 16.96 7.91
CA ALA A 18 -5.64 16.97 8.32
C ALA A 18 -4.84 18.20 7.87
N ASP A 19 -5.49 19.21 7.27
CA ASP A 19 -4.82 20.40 6.69
C ASP A 19 -3.61 20.01 5.81
N PHE A 20 -3.79 18.97 4.98
CA PHE A 20 -2.70 18.36 4.21
C PHE A 20 -1.92 19.37 3.35
N TRP A 21 -2.61 20.37 2.78
CA TRP A 21 -1.98 21.34 1.90
C TRP A 21 -1.02 22.31 2.60
N SER A 22 -1.05 22.41 3.93
CA SER A 22 -0.02 23.13 4.70
C SER A 22 1.39 22.58 4.45
N LEU A 23 1.51 21.29 4.08
CA LEU A 23 2.78 20.65 3.74
C LEU A 23 3.48 21.27 2.53
N ARG A 24 2.76 21.99 1.66
CA ARG A 24 3.37 22.70 0.51
C ARG A 24 4.44 23.71 0.94
N GLN A 25 4.38 24.23 2.16
CA GLN A 25 5.42 25.11 2.70
C GLN A 25 6.79 24.40 2.78
N ARG A 26 6.78 23.09 3.04
CA ARG A 26 7.98 22.25 3.11
C ARG A 26 8.27 21.52 1.80
N PHE A 27 7.24 21.20 1.04
CA PHE A 27 7.28 20.44 -0.21
C PHE A 27 6.58 21.24 -1.32
N PRO A 28 7.24 22.26 -1.90
CA PRO A 28 6.60 23.19 -2.83
C PRO A 28 6.05 22.52 -4.10
N ASP A 29 6.62 21.38 -4.48
CA ASP A 29 6.20 20.60 -5.65
C ASP A 29 5.03 19.64 -5.36
N LEU A 30 4.49 19.64 -4.13
CA LEU A 30 3.33 18.81 -3.78
C LEU A 30 2.04 19.42 -4.37
N ASP A 31 1.43 18.75 -5.34
CA ASP A 31 0.17 19.15 -5.98
C ASP A 31 -0.92 18.07 -5.91
N GLU A 32 -2.11 18.41 -6.41
CA GLU A 32 -3.29 17.52 -6.40
C GLU A 32 -3.06 16.27 -7.26
N ASP A 33 -2.42 16.42 -8.41
CA ASP A 33 -2.14 15.32 -9.33
C ASP A 33 -1.14 14.33 -8.70
N THR A 34 -0.12 14.83 -8.00
CA THR A 34 0.84 14.02 -7.25
C THR A 34 0.15 13.25 -6.12
N LEU A 35 -0.73 13.90 -5.35
CA LEU A 35 -1.50 13.22 -4.31
C LEU A 35 -2.38 12.10 -4.89
N ALA A 36 -3.12 12.41 -5.98
CA ALA A 36 -3.98 11.44 -6.65
C ALA A 36 -3.17 10.25 -7.17
N ALA A 37 -2.07 10.50 -7.88
CA ALA A 37 -1.21 9.47 -8.43
C ALA A 37 -0.62 8.55 -7.34
N ILE A 38 -0.23 9.11 -6.19
CA ILE A 38 0.28 8.32 -5.05
C ILE A 38 -0.82 7.42 -4.49
N LEU A 39 -2.01 7.95 -4.23
CA LEU A 39 -3.11 7.17 -3.66
C LEU A 39 -3.59 6.08 -4.61
N GLU A 40 -3.68 6.38 -5.91
CA GLU A 40 -4.05 5.43 -6.95
C GLU A 40 -3.01 4.32 -7.11
N GLY A 41 -1.73 4.69 -7.22
CA GLY A 41 -0.63 3.72 -7.33
C GLY A 41 -0.51 2.83 -6.10
N ALA A 42 -0.65 3.39 -4.90
CA ALA A 42 -0.67 2.62 -3.65
C ALA A 42 -1.90 1.70 -3.57
N GLY A 43 -3.07 2.18 -4.02
CA GLY A 43 -4.29 1.39 -4.10
C GLY A 43 -4.16 0.20 -5.06
N ALA A 44 -3.55 0.41 -6.23
CA ALA A 44 -3.26 -0.65 -7.18
C ALA A 44 -2.28 -1.68 -6.62
N LEU A 45 -1.16 -1.24 -6.02
CA LEU A 45 -0.21 -2.15 -5.35
C LEU A 45 -0.91 -3.01 -4.28
N ALA A 46 -1.73 -2.38 -3.44
CA ALA A 46 -2.44 -3.06 -2.37
C ALA A 46 -3.48 -4.06 -2.92
N GLY A 47 -4.24 -3.68 -3.96
CA GLY A 47 -5.32 -4.51 -4.53
C GLY A 47 -4.84 -5.62 -5.47
N GLU A 48 -3.84 -5.34 -6.29
CA GLU A 48 -3.41 -6.20 -7.39
C GLU A 48 -2.19 -7.07 -7.02
N THR A 49 -1.32 -6.59 -6.13
CA THR A 49 -0.11 -7.31 -5.73
C THR A 49 -0.25 -7.92 -4.34
N LEU A 50 -0.59 -7.11 -3.33
CA LEU A 50 -0.55 -7.56 -1.93
C LEU A 50 -1.77 -8.39 -1.54
N ALA A 51 -2.99 -7.92 -1.83
CA ALA A 51 -4.22 -8.59 -1.41
C ALA A 51 -4.38 -10.04 -1.93
N PRO A 52 -3.97 -10.39 -3.17
CA PRO A 52 -4.03 -11.77 -3.64
C PRO A 52 -3.14 -12.73 -2.83
N LEU A 53 -2.02 -12.25 -2.29
CA LEU A 53 -1.09 -13.04 -1.49
C LEU A 53 -1.57 -13.28 -0.06
N ASN A 54 -2.58 -12.55 0.41
CA ASN A 54 -2.98 -12.58 1.82
C ASN A 54 -3.42 -13.99 2.27
N ARG A 55 -4.30 -14.64 1.47
CA ARG A 55 -4.82 -15.97 1.83
C ARG A 55 -3.80 -17.09 1.61
N SER A 56 -3.10 -17.10 0.48
CA SER A 56 -2.09 -18.12 0.20
C SER A 56 -0.91 -18.00 1.16
N GLY A 57 -0.53 -16.77 1.52
CA GLY A 57 0.48 -16.45 2.51
C GLY A 57 0.15 -17.00 3.89
N ASP A 58 -1.07 -16.74 4.38
CA ASP A 58 -1.56 -17.27 5.66
C ASP A 58 -1.58 -18.81 5.68
N GLN A 59 -2.06 -19.44 4.61
CA GLN A 59 -2.13 -20.89 4.50
C GLN A 59 -0.75 -21.56 4.43
N ALA A 60 0.22 -20.95 3.75
CA ALA A 60 1.57 -21.50 3.62
C ALA A 60 2.43 -21.21 4.86
N GLY A 61 2.26 -20.05 5.48
CA GLY A 61 3.03 -19.59 6.62
C GLY A 61 4.52 -19.32 6.31
N VAL A 62 5.27 -18.99 7.36
CA VAL A 62 6.73 -18.87 7.31
C VAL A 62 7.38 -20.17 7.76
N THR A 63 8.58 -20.46 7.25
CA THR A 63 9.36 -21.61 7.74
C THR A 63 10.69 -21.16 8.31
N LEU A 64 11.14 -21.87 9.36
CA LEU A 64 12.48 -21.70 9.95
C LEU A 64 13.19 -23.04 9.85
N LYS A 65 14.30 -23.09 9.10
CA LYS A 65 15.14 -24.28 8.96
C LYS A 65 16.61 -23.88 9.02
N GLU A 66 17.38 -24.54 9.89
CA GLU A 66 18.84 -24.32 10.00
C GLU A 66 19.24 -22.84 10.20
N GLY A 67 18.41 -22.09 10.92
CA GLY A 67 18.63 -20.65 11.17
C GLY A 67 18.18 -19.71 10.04
N VAL A 68 17.64 -20.25 8.94
CA VAL A 68 17.13 -19.47 7.81
C VAL A 68 15.61 -19.38 7.88
N VAL A 69 15.09 -18.15 7.80
CA VAL A 69 13.65 -17.88 7.70
C VAL A 69 13.28 -17.70 6.23
N THR A 70 12.27 -18.45 5.78
CA THR A 70 11.73 -18.37 4.41
C THR A 70 10.29 -17.88 4.46
N ALA A 71 10.00 -16.78 3.75
CA ALA A 71 8.66 -16.23 3.62
C ALA A 71 7.75 -17.12 2.75
N ALA A 72 6.45 -16.93 2.88
CA ALA A 72 5.47 -17.62 2.04
C ALA A 72 5.69 -17.28 0.54
N PRO A 73 5.36 -18.20 -0.38
CA PRO A 73 5.51 -17.96 -1.82
C PRO A 73 4.82 -16.66 -2.28
N GLY A 74 5.48 -15.91 -3.18
CA GLY A 74 4.96 -14.65 -3.73
C GLY A 74 5.38 -13.39 -2.96
N PHE A 75 5.74 -13.50 -1.67
CA PHE A 75 6.11 -12.32 -0.87
C PHE A 75 7.45 -11.73 -1.25
N GLN A 76 8.39 -12.53 -1.77
CA GLN A 76 9.67 -12.01 -2.25
C GLN A 76 9.47 -11.23 -3.55
N GLU A 77 8.65 -11.75 -4.46
CA GLU A 77 8.31 -11.11 -5.72
C GLU A 77 7.53 -9.82 -5.50
N ALA A 78 6.60 -9.79 -4.55
CA ALA A 78 5.85 -8.58 -4.21
C ALA A 78 6.67 -7.50 -3.49
N TYR A 79 7.82 -7.85 -2.93
CA TYR A 79 8.69 -6.91 -2.22
C TYR A 79 9.65 -6.16 -3.15
N ASN A 80 10.03 -6.79 -4.28
CA ASN A 80 10.99 -6.24 -5.25
C ASN A 80 10.28 -5.35 -6.28
#